data_AF-A0A1L8ZB82-F1
#
_entry.id   AF-A0A1L8ZB82-F1
#
_cell.length_a   1.000
_cell.length_b   1.000
_cell.length_c   1.000
_cell.angle_alpha   90.00
_cell.angle_beta   90.00
_cell.angle_gamma   90.00
#
_symmetry.space_group_name_H-M   'P 1'
#
loop_
_entity.id
_entity.type
_entity.pdbx_description
1 polymer ?
#
loop_
_entity_poly.entity_id
_entity_poly.type
_entity_poly.pdbx_seq_one_letter_code
_entity_poly.pdbx_strand_id
1 'polypeptide(L)'
;KAALELNINIKVETNGSSGTENPITEEEIKKAKGIIIASGKTIDKERFKGKPLIEVGVKDGIHKAKELIQTILKNDAQIYKGNTNTSAETLQKQTKRTGIYKHLMNGVSFMLPFVVSGGIIIAISFMFGIKAFDINDPSYNKIADILMQIGGGSAFALMIPILAGY
;
A
#
# COMPACT_ATOMS: atom_id res chain seq x y z
N LYS A 1 8.68 20.58 5.47
CA LYS A 1 10.10 21.02 5.46
C LYS A 1 10.48 21.65 4.12
N ALA A 2 10.56 20.89 3.02
CA ALA A 2 10.91 21.44 1.70
C ALA A 2 10.03 22.64 1.25
N ALA A 3 8.71 22.59 1.50
CA ALA A 3 7.83 23.71 1.20
C ALA A 3 8.13 24.97 2.03
N LEU A 4 8.47 24.82 3.32
CA LEU A 4 8.84 25.95 4.19
C LEU A 4 10.14 26.60 3.71
N GLU A 5 11.13 25.81 3.29
CA GLU A 5 12.39 26.31 2.74
C GLU A 5 12.20 27.08 1.43
N LEU A 6 11.16 26.74 0.67
CA LEU A 6 10.80 27.43 -0.57
C LEU A 6 9.75 28.55 -0.33
N ASN A 7 9.36 28.80 0.93
CA ASN A 7 8.33 29.75 1.33
C ASN A 7 6.97 29.54 0.63
N ILE A 8 6.54 28.28 0.54
CA ILE A 8 5.30 27.86 -0.14
C ILE A 8 4.33 27.29 0.89
N ASN A 9 3.06 27.63 0.74
CA ASN A 9 1.99 27.02 1.53
C ASN A 9 1.70 25.59 1.03
N ILE A 10 1.72 24.62 1.94
CA ILE A 10 1.46 23.21 1.63
C ILE A 10 0.50 22.64 2.66
N LYS A 11 -0.45 21.83 2.17
CA LYS A 11 -1.24 20.93 3.00
C LYS A 11 -0.90 19.48 2.63
N VAL A 12 -0.75 18.63 3.64
CA VAL A 12 -0.37 17.22 3.47
C VAL A 12 -1.45 16.36 4.10
N GLU A 13 -2.10 15.52 3.28
CA GLU A 13 -2.95 14.43 3.73
C GLU A 13 -2.10 13.17 3.86
N THR A 14 -2.19 12.48 5.00
CA THR A 14 -1.49 11.22 5.25
C THR A 14 -2.49 10.08 5.30
N ASN A 15 -2.17 8.98 4.60
CA ASN A 15 -3.01 7.79 4.54
C ASN A 15 -2.27 6.60 5.16
N GLY A 16 -2.52 6.36 6.44
CA GLY A 16 -1.87 5.32 7.24
C GLY A 16 -2.78 4.12 7.51
N SER A 17 -2.28 3.15 8.27
CA SER A 17 -3.08 2.01 8.73
C SER A 17 -4.23 2.40 9.66
N SER A 18 -4.07 3.50 10.40
CA SER A 18 -5.07 4.04 11.33
C SER A 18 -6.12 4.92 10.65
N GLY A 19 -6.04 5.10 9.32
CA GLY A 19 -6.95 5.92 8.52
C GLY A 19 -6.26 7.14 7.89
N THR A 20 -7.10 8.07 7.41
CA THR A 20 -6.68 9.33 6.79
C THR A 20 -6.58 10.43 7.83
N GLU A 21 -5.44 11.12 7.87
CA GLU A 21 -5.24 12.30 8.70
C GLU A 21 -5.09 13.55 7.83
N ASN A 22 -5.57 14.69 8.33
CA ASN A 22 -5.57 15.97 7.62
C ASN A 22 -6.19 15.91 6.21
N PRO A 23 -7.44 15.43 6.09
CA PRO A 23 -8.08 15.29 4.78
C PRO A 23 -8.09 16.62 4.03
N ILE A 24 -7.74 16.55 2.75
CA ILE A 24 -7.78 17.70 1.85
C ILE A 24 -9.22 17.87 1.36
N THR A 25 -9.77 19.07 1.54
CA THR A 25 -11.14 19.41 1.12
C THR A 25 -11.20 19.78 -0.36
N GLU A 26 -12.38 19.69 -0.96
CA GLU A 26 -12.56 20.08 -2.36
C GLU A 26 -12.20 21.55 -2.62
N GLU A 27 -12.47 22.45 -1.67
CA GLU A 27 -12.09 23.85 -1.81
C GLU A 27 -10.58 24.05 -1.87
N GLU A 28 -9.83 23.29 -1.07
CA GLU A 28 -8.38 23.34 -1.05
C GLU A 28 -7.80 22.78 -2.36
N ILE A 29 -8.41 21.72 -2.90
CA ILE A 29 -8.06 21.20 -4.23
C ILE A 29 -8.28 22.28 -5.30
N LYS A 30 -9.43 22.96 -5.26
CA LYS A 30 -9.75 24.04 -6.20
C LYS A 30 -8.77 25.20 -6.09
N LYS A 31 -8.31 25.55 -4.90
CA LYS A 31 -7.31 26.63 -4.67
C LYS A 31 -5.86 26.18 -4.97
N ALA A 32 -5.58 24.88 -4.95
CA ALA A 32 -4.23 24.36 -5.17
C ALA A 32 -3.73 24.63 -6.60
N LYS A 33 -2.46 25.03 -6.70
CA LYS A 33 -1.75 25.19 -7.98
C LYS A 33 -1.43 23.84 -8.64
N GLY A 34 -1.20 22.81 -7.83
CA GLY A 34 -0.96 21.45 -8.29
C GLY A 34 -0.88 20.48 -7.12
N ILE A 35 -0.82 19.19 -7.45
CA ILE A 35 -1.01 18.09 -6.52
C ILE A 35 0.14 17.11 -6.69
N ILE A 36 0.75 16.70 -5.58
CA ILE A 36 1.83 15.72 -5.56
C ILE A 36 1.35 14.53 -4.76
N ILE A 37 1.27 13.36 -5.40
CA ILE A 37 0.94 12.10 -4.77
C ILE A 37 2.24 11.31 -4.59
N ALA A 38 2.70 11.19 -3.35
CA ALA A 38 3.83 10.34 -2.99
C ALA A 38 3.31 9.08 -2.27
N SER A 39 2.98 8.03 -3.02
CA SER A 39 2.32 6.83 -2.49
C SER A 39 2.94 5.53 -3.00
N GLY A 40 2.95 4.51 -2.14
CA GLY A 40 3.26 3.12 -2.51
C GLY A 40 2.03 2.28 -2.83
N LYS A 41 0.83 2.86 -2.68
CA LYS A 41 -0.48 2.23 -2.93
C LYS A 41 -1.27 3.02 -3.96
N THR A 42 -2.24 2.39 -4.60
CA THR A 42 -3.18 3.07 -5.50
C THR A 42 -4.11 3.99 -4.69
N ILE A 43 -4.20 5.25 -5.10
CA ILE A 43 -5.04 6.29 -4.49
C ILE A 43 -6.14 6.67 -5.49
N ASP A 44 -7.33 7.01 -4.99
CA ASP A 44 -8.38 7.60 -5.81
C ASP A 44 -8.00 9.03 -6.25
N LYS A 45 -7.98 9.23 -7.56
CA LYS A 45 -7.53 10.47 -8.21
C LYS A 45 -8.69 11.28 -8.79
N GLU A 46 -9.93 10.77 -8.74
CA GLU A 46 -11.06 11.44 -9.38
C GLU A 46 -11.29 12.84 -8.81
N ARG A 47 -11.09 13.02 -7.49
CA ARG A 47 -11.15 14.33 -6.83
C ARG A 47 -10.11 15.35 -7.31
N PHE A 48 -9.07 14.91 -8.04
CA PHE A 48 -7.97 15.74 -8.53
C PHE A 48 -8.06 16.08 -10.03
N LYS A 49 -9.19 15.76 -10.66
CA LYS A 49 -9.44 16.04 -12.08
C LYS A 49 -9.32 17.53 -12.40
N GLY A 50 -8.62 17.83 -13.50
CA GLY A 50 -8.38 19.19 -13.97
C GLY A 50 -7.21 19.91 -13.28
N LYS A 51 -6.49 19.24 -12.36
CA LYS A 51 -5.33 19.82 -11.69
C LYS A 51 -4.01 19.24 -12.20
N PRO A 52 -2.92 20.04 -12.23
CA PRO A 52 -1.57 19.52 -12.46
C PRO A 52 -1.24 18.49 -11.38
N LEU A 53 -0.87 17.28 -11.79
CA LEU A 53 -0.68 16.15 -10.89
C LEU A 53 0.64 15.45 -11.18
N ILE A 54 1.43 15.24 -10.13
CA ILE A 54 2.65 14.43 -10.16
C ILE A 54 2.44 13.23 -9.24
N GLU A 55 2.68 12.03 -9.75
CA GLU A 55 2.61 10.78 -8.98
C GLU A 55 3.99 10.14 -8.93
N VAL A 56 4.48 9.88 -7.72
CA VAL A 56 5.78 9.26 -7.46
C VAL A 56 5.68 8.28 -6.29
N GLY A 57 6.68 7.40 -6.16
CA GLY A 57 6.81 6.55 -4.99
C GLY A 57 7.18 7.34 -3.73
N VAL A 58 6.87 6.78 -2.55
CA VAL A 58 7.18 7.39 -1.24
C VAL A 58 8.66 7.78 -1.12
N LYS A 59 9.56 6.95 -1.65
CA LYS A 59 11.01 7.21 -1.61
C LYS A 59 11.39 8.50 -2.36
N ASP A 60 10.83 8.72 -3.54
CA ASP A 60 11.05 9.96 -4.30
C ASP A 60 10.39 11.16 -3.62
N GLY A 61 9.21 10.98 -3.02
CA GLY A 61 8.57 12.01 -2.20
C GLY A 61 9.43 12.49 -1.03
N ILE A 62 10.24 11.61 -0.44
CA ILE A 62 11.16 11.94 0.66
C ILE A 62 12.44 12.61 0.12
N HIS A 63 13.10 12.00 -0.86
CA HIS A 63 14.43 12.46 -1.30
C HIS A 63 14.41 13.60 -2.32
N LYS A 64 13.34 13.73 -3.12
CA LYS A 64 13.21 14.71 -4.21
C LYS A 64 12.11 15.73 -3.95
N ALA A 65 11.70 15.92 -2.69
CA ALA A 65 10.60 16.82 -2.33
C ALA A 65 10.71 18.23 -2.94
N LYS A 66 11.91 18.84 -2.93
CA LYS A 66 12.14 20.17 -3.51
C LYS A 66 11.93 20.19 -5.02
N GLU A 67 12.45 19.19 -5.72
CA GLU A 67 12.34 19.06 -7.17
C GLU A 67 10.87 18.93 -7.58
N LEU A 68 10.12 18.05 -6.91
CA LEU A 68 8.70 17.82 -7.18
C LEU A 68 7.87 19.11 -7.02
N ILE A 69 8.15 19.88 -5.96
CA ILE A 69 7.48 21.17 -5.73
C ILE A 69 7.84 22.16 -6.85
N GLN A 70 9.11 22.23 -7.25
CA GLN A 70 9.55 23.13 -8.32
C GLN A 70 8.93 22.77 -9.68
N THR A 71 8.77 21.48 -9.99
CA THR A 71 8.11 21.03 -11.22
C THR A 71 6.66 21.52 -11.30
N ILE A 72 5.91 21.45 -10.19
CA ILE A 72 4.56 22.04 -10.11
C ILE A 72 4.62 23.56 -10.30
N LEU A 73 5.57 24.24 -9.67
CA LEU A 73 5.67 25.69 -9.76
C LEU A 73 5.99 26.19 -11.17
N LYS A 74 6.80 25.43 -11.92
CA LYS A 74 7.16 25.68 -13.33
C LYS A 74 6.04 25.33 -14.31
N ASN A 75 4.93 24.77 -13.84
CA ASN A 75 3.83 24.24 -14.66
C ASN A 75 4.25 23.10 -15.62
N ASP A 76 5.31 22.37 -15.29
CA ASP A 76 5.79 21.22 -16.09
C ASP A 76 5.03 19.91 -15.77
N ALA A 77 4.05 19.97 -14.86
CA ALA A 77 3.24 18.82 -14.49
C ALA A 77 2.03 18.64 -15.41
N GLN A 78 1.76 17.39 -15.79
CA GLN A 78 0.61 17.05 -16.63
C GLN A 78 -0.70 17.25 -15.87
N ILE A 79 -1.71 17.82 -16.55
CA ILE A 79 -3.05 17.98 -15.99
C ILE A 79 -3.74 16.61 -15.98
N TYR A 80 -4.18 16.18 -14.80
CA TYR A 80 -4.92 14.93 -14.68
C TYR A 80 -6.32 15.08 -15.28
N LYS A 81 -6.60 14.39 -16.39
CA LYS A 81 -7.89 14.50 -17.10
C LYS A 81 -8.98 13.55 -16.58
N GLY A 82 -8.71 12.75 -15.55
CA GLY A 82 -9.64 11.71 -15.10
C GLY A 82 -9.74 10.57 -16.11
N ASN A 83 -10.28 9.43 -15.68
CA ASN A 83 -10.31 8.24 -16.52
C ASN A 83 -11.45 8.30 -17.55
N THR A 84 -11.22 8.98 -18.68
CA THR A 84 -11.92 8.61 -19.92
C THR A 84 -11.13 7.47 -20.55
N ASN A 85 -11.70 6.27 -20.55
CA ASN A 85 -11.17 5.09 -21.24
C ASN A 85 -10.69 5.45 -22.65
N THR A 86 -9.40 5.74 -22.81
CA THR A 86 -8.66 5.61 -24.07
C THR A 86 -7.20 5.44 -23.70
N SER A 87 -6.75 4.19 -23.75
CA SER A 87 -5.35 3.81 -23.80
C SER A 87 -4.67 4.48 -25.01
N ALA A 88 -3.59 5.22 -24.79
CA ALA A 88 -2.34 5.17 -25.57
C ALA A 88 -1.45 6.39 -25.28
N GLU A 89 -0.24 6.10 -24.79
CA GLU A 89 1.03 6.83 -25.05
C GLU A 89 1.05 8.32 -24.65
N THR A 90 1.72 8.68 -23.55
CA THR A 90 3.17 8.92 -23.60
C THR A 90 3.75 8.89 -22.19
N LEU A 91 4.41 7.79 -21.83
CA LEU A 91 5.46 7.79 -20.81
C LEU A 91 6.58 6.88 -21.33
N GLN A 92 7.63 7.55 -21.79
CA GLN A 92 8.83 6.93 -22.29
C GLN A 92 9.49 6.06 -21.20
N LYS A 93 9.77 4.81 -21.60
CA LYS A 93 11.01 4.09 -21.28
C LYS A 93 11.24 3.70 -19.81
N GLN A 94 10.36 2.87 -19.25
CA GLN A 94 10.78 1.83 -18.30
C GLN A 94 10.08 0.50 -18.61
N THR A 95 10.86 -0.38 -19.22
CA THR A 95 10.86 -1.85 -19.10
C THR A 95 9.52 -2.54 -18.83
N LYS A 96 9.05 -3.26 -19.86
CA LYS A 96 7.94 -4.20 -20.02
C LYS A 96 7.76 -5.32 -18.95
N ARG A 97 8.20 -5.14 -17.69
CA ARG A 97 8.23 -6.17 -16.62
C ARG A 97 7.23 -5.97 -15.47
N THR A 98 6.35 -4.98 -15.51
CA THR A 98 5.64 -4.51 -14.29
C THR A 98 4.15 -4.82 -14.18
N GLY A 99 3.56 -5.56 -15.13
CA GLY A 99 2.17 -6.04 -14.99
C GLY A 99 2.07 -7.18 -13.98
N ILE A 100 2.61 -8.35 -14.35
CA ILE A 100 2.52 -9.59 -13.55
C ILE A 100 3.17 -9.43 -12.17
N TYR A 101 4.31 -8.73 -12.08
CA TYR A 101 4.95 -8.48 -10.79
C TYR A 101 4.08 -7.62 -9.86
N LYS A 102 3.33 -6.65 -10.40
CA LYS A 102 2.41 -5.82 -9.62
C LYS A 102 1.22 -6.63 -9.10
N HIS A 103 0.68 -7.51 -9.95
CA HIS A 103 -0.39 -8.45 -9.57
C HIS A 103 0.06 -9.40 -8.47
N LEU A 104 1.24 -10.02 -8.65
CA LEU A 104 1.85 -10.87 -7.65
C LEU A 104 2.10 -10.13 -6.33
N MET A 105 2.60 -8.88 -6.39
CA MET A 105 2.93 -8.11 -5.20
C MET A 105 1.70 -7.58 -4.46
N ASN A 106 0.58 -7.36 -5.18
CA ASN A 106 -0.72 -7.16 -4.56
C ASN A 106 -1.17 -8.42 -3.81
N GLY A 107 -1.13 -9.60 -4.47
CA GLY A 107 -1.51 -10.87 -3.84
C GLY A 107 -0.70 -11.16 -2.57
N VAL A 108 0.62 -10.95 -2.60
CA VAL A 108 1.49 -11.09 -1.40
C VAL A 108 1.08 -10.12 -0.28
N SER A 109 0.75 -8.87 -0.62
CA SER A 109 0.33 -7.88 0.39
C SER A 109 -0.96 -8.27 1.11
N PHE A 110 -1.92 -8.87 0.39
CA PHE A 110 -3.19 -9.35 0.97
C PHE A 110 -3.06 -10.69 1.70
N MET A 111 -2.07 -11.51 1.32
CA MET A 111 -1.73 -12.76 1.99
C MET A 111 -1.03 -12.53 3.34
N LEU A 112 -0.22 -11.46 3.45
CA LEU A 112 0.67 -11.21 4.60
C LEU A 112 -0.05 -11.21 5.97
N PRO A 113 -1.23 -10.57 6.15
CA PRO A 113 -1.91 -10.58 7.45
C PRO A 113 -2.28 -11.99 7.92
N PHE A 114 -2.62 -12.90 7.01
CA PHE A 114 -3.01 -14.27 7.35
C PHE A 114 -1.79 -15.12 7.74
N VAL A 115 -0.71 -15.00 6.99
CA VAL A 115 0.55 -15.72 7.27
C VAL A 115 1.16 -15.26 8.59
N VAL A 116 1.23 -13.95 8.81
CA VAL A 116 1.78 -13.39 10.04
C VAL A 116 0.90 -13.78 11.24
N SER A 117 -0.42 -13.65 11.13
CA SER A 117 -1.34 -14.04 12.21
C SER A 117 -1.27 -15.55 12.48
N GLY A 118 -1.24 -16.38 11.43
CA GLY A 118 -1.11 -17.82 11.55
C GLY A 118 0.20 -18.24 12.23
N GLY A 119 1.32 -17.60 11.88
CA GLY A 119 2.62 -17.87 12.49
C GLY A 119 2.65 -17.52 13.98
N ILE A 120 2.01 -16.42 14.38
CA ILE A 120 1.88 -16.03 15.80
C ILE A 120 1.03 -17.07 16.56
N ILE A 121 -0.08 -17.53 15.98
CA ILE A 121 -0.94 -18.54 16.61
C ILE A 121 -0.19 -19.88 16.77
N ILE A 122 0.57 -20.31 15.77
CA ILE A 122 1.44 -21.50 15.86
C ILE A 122 2.48 -21.34 16.98
N ALA A 123 3.10 -20.17 17.09
CA ALA A 123 4.07 -19.90 18.15
C ALA A 123 3.44 -20.04 19.55
N ILE A 124 2.18 -19.60 19.71
CA ILE A 124 1.43 -19.77 20.97
C ILE A 124 1.12 -21.25 21.22
N SER A 125 0.81 -22.04 20.18
CA SER A 125 0.65 -23.50 20.32
C SER A 125 1.91 -24.16 20.90
N PHE A 126 3.09 -23.78 20.41
CA PHE A 126 4.36 -24.33 20.88
C PHE A 126 4.72 -23.98 22.33
N MET A 127 4.08 -22.96 22.94
CA MET A 127 4.25 -22.68 24.37
C MET A 127 3.74 -23.82 25.26
N PHE A 128 2.81 -24.64 24.76
CA PHE A 128 2.30 -25.83 25.46
C PHE A 128 3.16 -27.08 25.24
N GLY A 129 4.19 -26.98 24.39
CA GLY A 129 5.07 -28.07 23.98
C GLY A 129 5.13 -28.20 22.46
N ILE A 130 6.32 -28.48 21.93
CA ILE A 130 6.56 -28.53 20.47
C ILE A 130 5.67 -29.57 19.77
N LYS A 131 5.30 -30.66 20.45
CA LYS A 131 4.44 -31.72 19.94
C LYS A 131 3.07 -31.79 20.60
N ALA A 132 2.72 -30.82 21.45
CA ALA A 132 1.48 -30.84 22.23
C ALA A 132 0.22 -30.76 21.35
N PHE A 133 0.36 -30.42 20.07
CA PHE A 133 -0.75 -30.44 19.12
C PHE A 133 -1.05 -31.85 18.55
N ASP A 134 -0.15 -32.82 18.70
CA ASP A 134 -0.33 -34.18 18.17
C ASP A 134 -1.10 -35.03 19.18
N ILE A 135 -2.23 -35.59 18.76
CA ILE A 135 -3.09 -36.44 19.59
C ILE A 135 -2.41 -37.73 20.05
N ASN A 136 -1.34 -38.14 19.37
CA ASN A 136 -0.57 -39.34 19.69
C ASN A 136 0.62 -39.05 20.62
N ASP A 137 0.94 -37.78 20.90
CA ASP A 137 2.03 -37.43 21.80
C ASP A 137 1.55 -37.44 23.27
N PRO A 138 2.34 -37.96 24.22
CA PRO A 138 2.01 -37.91 25.65
C PRO A 138 1.77 -36.48 26.18
N SER A 139 2.32 -35.48 25.49
CA SER A 139 2.22 -34.06 25.83
C SER A 139 0.98 -33.40 25.22
N TYR A 140 0.04 -34.18 24.69
CA TYR A 140 -1.13 -33.67 23.98
C TYR A 140 -1.93 -32.66 24.82
N ASN A 141 -2.24 -31.54 24.19
CA ASN A 141 -3.07 -30.49 24.72
C ASN A 141 -4.08 -30.04 23.66
N LYS A 142 -5.37 -30.15 24.00
CA LYS A 142 -6.47 -29.78 23.11
C LYS A 142 -6.42 -28.30 22.66
N ILE A 143 -5.94 -27.40 23.52
CA ILE A 143 -5.77 -25.98 23.18
C ILE A 143 -4.65 -25.83 22.15
N ALA A 144 -3.54 -26.54 22.34
CA ALA A 144 -2.42 -26.51 21.40
C ALA A 144 -2.81 -27.07 20.01
N ASP A 145 -3.60 -28.14 19.96
CA ASP A 145 -4.17 -28.69 18.72
C ASP A 145 -5.07 -27.67 18.01
N ILE A 146 -6.04 -27.07 18.72
CA ILE A 146 -6.92 -26.05 18.13
C ILE A 146 -6.10 -24.86 17.59
N LEU A 147 -5.12 -24.38 18.34
CA LEU A 147 -4.23 -23.30 17.90
C LEU A 147 -3.43 -23.71 16.65
N MET A 148 -2.92 -24.94 16.61
CA MET A 148 -2.21 -25.46 15.44
C MET A 148 -3.13 -25.59 14.22
N GLN A 149 -4.36 -26.06 14.40
CA GLN A 149 -5.36 -26.16 13.32
C GLN A 149 -5.77 -24.78 12.80
N ILE A 150 -5.92 -23.77 13.67
CA ILE A 150 -6.23 -22.40 13.24
C ILE A 150 -5.05 -21.79 12.51
N GLY A 151 -3.85 -21.86 13.09
CA GLY A 151 -2.65 -21.24 12.54
C GLY A 151 -2.12 -22.00 11.32
N GLY A 152 -1.63 -23.23 11.53
CA GLY A 152 -0.99 -24.05 10.49
C GLY A 152 -1.96 -24.69 9.51
N GLY A 153 -3.15 -25.08 9.97
CA GLY A 153 -4.17 -25.68 9.10
C GLY A 153 -4.90 -24.64 8.26
N SER A 154 -5.66 -23.76 8.92
CA SER A 154 -6.59 -22.84 8.25
C SER A 154 -5.91 -21.57 7.72
N ALA A 155 -5.18 -20.83 8.55
CA ALA A 155 -4.63 -19.52 8.18
C ALA A 155 -3.54 -19.63 7.11
N PHE A 156 -2.66 -20.64 7.20
CA PHE A 156 -1.68 -20.92 6.15
C PHE A 156 -2.32 -21.50 4.88
N ALA A 157 -3.41 -22.27 4.96
CA ALA A 157 -4.09 -22.76 3.76
C ALA A 157 -4.71 -21.61 2.93
N LEU A 158 -5.18 -20.54 3.58
CA LEU A 158 -5.69 -19.35 2.90
C LEU A 158 -4.64 -18.58 2.10
N MET A 159 -3.35 -18.85 2.34
CA MET A 159 -2.22 -18.23 1.63
C MET A 159 -2.33 -18.38 0.11
N ILE A 160 -2.57 -19.61 -0.37
CA ILE A 160 -2.56 -19.94 -1.80
C ILE A 160 -3.78 -19.34 -2.53
N PRO A 161 -5.04 -19.50 -2.04
CA PRO A 161 -6.20 -18.89 -2.67
C PRO A 161 -6.15 -17.37 -2.73
N ILE A 162 -5.67 -16.71 -1.67
CA ILE A 162 -5.56 -15.25 -1.63
C ILE A 162 -4.53 -14.77 -2.66
N LEU A 163 -3.38 -15.45 -2.75
CA LEU A 163 -2.36 -15.11 -3.74
C LEU A 163 -2.87 -15.35 -5.17
N ALA A 164 -3.63 -16.42 -5.41
CA ALA A 164 -4.19 -16.76 -6.72
C ALA A 164 -5.31 -15.80 -7.18
N GLY A 165 -5.91 -15.05 -6.26
CA GLY A 165 -6.98 -14.09 -6.57
C GLY A 165 -6.51 -12.76 -7.17
N TYR A 166 -5.20 -12.52 -7.30
CA TYR A 166 -4.60 -11.25 -7.75
C TYR A 166 -3.62 -11.43 -8.90
#